data_AF-A0A9D9GXB9-F1
#
_entry.id   AF-A0A9D9GXB9-F1
#
_cell.length_a   1.000
_cell.length_b   1.000
_cell.length_c   1.000
_cell.angle_alpha   90.00
_cell.angle_beta   90.00
_cell.angle_gamma   90.00
#
_symmetry.space_group_name_H-M   'P 1'
#
loop_
_entity.id
_entity.type
_entity.pdbx_description
1 polymer ?
#
loop_
_entity_poly.entity_id
_entity_poly.type
_entity_poly.pdbx_seq_one_letter_code
_entity_poly.pdbx_strand_id
1 'polypeptide(L)'
;MMVLERPIIETHDDYSLWRDINAGFDEDKNFVVEMGYVNYDDRESGGKTIAVVDSKEAYHLAHRNGVKLVELPELIENKFGDSTGTALPSHVKEVFGRILDFISSSGIRYTLKDIR
;
A
#
# COMPACT_ATOMS: atom_id res chain seq x y z
N MET A 1 -2.67 12.34 -5.88
CA MET A 1 -1.23 12.30 -5.58
C MET A 1 -1.10 11.99 -4.10
N MET A 2 -0.13 11.16 -3.69
CA MET A 2 0.14 10.93 -2.27
C MET A 2 1.23 11.87 -1.77
N VAL A 3 1.21 12.16 -0.47
CA VAL A 3 2.28 12.88 0.23
C VAL A 3 2.88 11.98 1.32
N LEU A 4 4.15 12.22 1.65
CA LEU A 4 4.94 11.34 2.53
C LEU A 4 4.91 9.87 2.06
N GLU A 5 4.88 9.69 0.75
CA GLU A 5 4.80 8.39 0.11
C GLU A 5 6.07 7.57 0.37
N ARG A 6 5.88 6.29 0.67
CA ARG A 6 6.94 5.29 0.81
C ARG A 6 6.66 4.11 -0.12
N PRO A 7 7.62 3.72 -0.97
CA PRO A 7 7.54 2.45 -1.67
C PRO A 7 7.68 1.32 -0.66
N ILE A 8 6.83 0.31 -0.79
CA ILE A 8 6.85 -0.85 0.10
C ILE A 8 7.53 -2.01 -0.60
N ILE A 9 7.00 -2.40 -1.75
CA ILE A 9 7.52 -3.51 -2.54
C ILE A 9 7.09 -3.33 -3.99
N GLU A 10 7.94 -3.75 -4.91
CA GLU A 10 7.64 -3.82 -6.33
C GLU A 10 8.13 -5.13 -6.94
N THR A 11 7.50 -5.49 -8.04
CA THR A 11 7.85 -6.65 -8.84
C THR A 11 9.17 -6.40 -9.58
N HIS A 12 9.99 -7.43 -9.77
CA HIS A 12 11.17 -7.32 -10.63
C HIS A 12 10.78 -6.89 -12.07
N ASP A 13 11.60 -6.04 -12.70
CA ASP A 13 11.36 -5.48 -14.04
C ASP A 13 11.29 -6.52 -15.18
N ASP A 14 11.63 -7.78 -14.90
CA ASP A 14 11.67 -8.86 -15.90
C ASP A 14 10.28 -9.47 -16.14
N TYR A 15 9.29 -9.13 -15.31
CA TYR A 15 7.94 -9.65 -15.42
C TYR A 15 7.06 -8.76 -16.29
N SER A 16 6.33 -9.35 -17.23
CA SER A 16 5.37 -8.62 -18.05
C SER A 16 4.18 -8.08 -17.23
N LEU A 17 3.81 -8.76 -16.14
CA LEU A 17 2.89 -8.22 -15.14
C LEU A 17 3.69 -7.53 -14.03
N TRP A 18 3.76 -6.21 -14.06
CA TRP A 18 4.39 -5.41 -13.01
C TRP A 18 3.35 -5.01 -11.96
N ARG A 19 3.77 -5.02 -10.69
CA ARG A 19 2.96 -4.59 -9.53
C ARG A 19 3.83 -3.91 -8.52
N ASP A 20 3.27 -2.92 -7.86
CA ASP A 20 3.90 -2.20 -6.76
C ASP A 20 2.90 -1.94 -5.63
N ILE A 21 3.45 -1.62 -4.45
CA ILE A 21 2.69 -1.11 -3.32
C ILE A 21 3.38 0.13 -2.80
N ASN A 22 2.58 1.20 -2.64
CA ASN A 22 3.00 2.44 -2.00
C ASN A 22 2.06 2.75 -0.83
N ALA A 23 2.61 3.35 0.23
CA ALA A 23 1.83 3.86 1.35
C ALA A 23 2.09 5.35 1.56
N GLY A 24 1.07 6.12 1.89
CA GLY A 24 1.18 7.57 2.04
C GLY A 24 -0.10 8.20 2.56
N PHE A 25 -0.23 9.52 2.36
CA PHE A 25 -1.44 10.25 2.66
C PHE A 25 -2.03 10.90 1.41
N ASP A 26 -3.35 10.93 1.30
CA ASP A 26 -4.03 11.75 0.29
C ASP A 26 -4.16 13.22 0.75
N GLU A 27 -4.73 14.06 -0.13
CA GLU A 27 -4.95 15.49 0.14
C GLU A 27 -5.92 15.75 1.31
N ASP A 28 -6.80 14.79 1.60
CA ASP A 28 -7.75 14.82 2.71
C ASP A 28 -7.13 14.29 4.03
N LYS A 29 -5.82 14.00 4.03
CA LYS A 29 -5.05 13.45 5.16
C LYS A 29 -5.51 12.06 5.59
N ASN A 30 -6.18 11.33 4.71
CA ASN A 30 -6.45 9.91 4.91
C ASN A 30 -5.16 9.14 4.68
N PHE A 31 -4.95 8.08 5.46
CA PHE A 31 -3.85 7.16 5.20
C PHE A 31 -4.24 6.20 4.08
N VAL A 32 -3.38 6.06 3.09
CA VAL A 32 -3.65 5.34 1.85
C VAL A 32 -2.58 4.29 1.62
N VAL A 33 -3.01 3.08 1.24
CA VAL A 33 -2.15 2.03 0.71
C VAL A 33 -2.65 1.69 -0.69
N GLU A 34 -1.83 1.94 -1.69
CA GLU A 34 -2.13 1.74 -3.11
C GLU A 34 -1.34 0.54 -3.62
N MET A 35 -2.02 -0.43 -4.25
CA MET A 35 -1.39 -1.49 -5.04
C MET A 35 -1.66 -1.22 -6.53
N GLY A 36 -0.62 -0.85 -7.27
CA GLY A 36 -0.68 -0.66 -8.71
C GLY A 36 -0.41 -1.96 -9.45
N TYR A 37 -0.89 -2.03 -10.69
CA TYR A 37 -0.47 -3.07 -11.62
C TYR A 37 -0.53 -2.60 -13.07
N VAL A 38 0.47 -3.04 -13.84
CA VAL A 38 0.57 -2.80 -15.28
C VAL A 38 0.86 -4.14 -15.95
N ASN A 39 0.07 -4.49 -16.96
CA ASN A 39 0.39 -5.59 -17.83
C ASN A 39 1.11 -5.01 -19.06
N TYR A 40 2.40 -5.26 -19.22
CA TYR A 40 3.17 -4.75 -20.35
C TYR A 40 2.78 -5.41 -21.68
N ASP A 41 2.18 -6.60 -21.64
CA ASP A 41 1.63 -7.27 -22.83
C ASP A 41 0.28 -6.66 -23.26
N ASP A 42 -0.44 -6.01 -22.33
CA ASP A 42 -1.70 -5.31 -22.57
C ASP A 42 -1.83 -4.10 -21.63
N ARG A 43 -1.22 -2.97 -22.01
CA ARG A 43 -1.13 -1.79 -21.14
C ARG A 43 -2.48 -1.14 -20.84
N GLU A 44 -3.50 -1.40 -21.64
CA GLU A 44 -4.86 -0.92 -21.38
C GLU A 44 -5.53 -1.68 -20.23
N SER A 45 -4.99 -2.84 -19.83
CA SER A 45 -5.51 -3.62 -18.72
C SER A 45 -4.96 -3.21 -17.36
N GLY A 46 -4.14 -2.16 -17.28
CA GLY A 46 -3.56 -1.65 -16.03
C GLY A 46 -4.62 -1.15 -15.05
N GLY A 47 -4.19 -0.85 -13.83
CA GLY A 47 -5.07 -0.28 -12.83
C GLY A 47 -4.44 -0.28 -11.45
N LYS A 48 -5.28 0.00 -10.44
CA LYS A 48 -4.87 0.03 -9.04
C LYS A 48 -6.01 -0.30 -8.10
N THR A 49 -5.65 -0.90 -6.98
CA THR A 49 -6.54 -1.10 -5.83
C THR A 49 -6.02 -0.26 -4.68
N ILE A 50 -6.88 0.56 -4.10
CA ILE A 50 -6.54 1.52 -3.06
C ILE A 50 -7.31 1.19 -1.80
N ALA A 51 -6.60 1.01 -0.68
CA ALA A 51 -7.18 0.99 0.65
C ALA A 51 -7.06 2.37 1.28
N VAL A 52 -8.19 2.93 1.72
CA VAL A 52 -8.28 4.24 2.35
C VAL A 52 -8.71 4.08 3.80
N VAL A 53 -7.87 4.54 4.71
CA VAL A 53 -8.15 4.67 6.15
C VAL A 53 -8.38 6.15 6.43
N ASP A 54 -9.59 6.52 6.88
CA ASP A 54 -9.91 7.92 7.12
C ASP A 54 -8.97 8.57 8.16
N SER A 55 -8.81 9.89 8.12
CA SER A 55 -7.87 10.61 8.98
C SER A 55 -8.01 10.32 10.49
N LYS A 56 -9.23 10.06 11.00
CA LYS A 56 -9.46 9.75 12.42
C LYS A 56 -9.01 8.32 12.74
N GLU A 57 -9.38 7.38 11.89
CA GLU A 57 -8.96 5.98 11.98
C GLU A 57 -7.43 5.84 11.80
N ALA A 58 -6.82 6.64 10.92
CA ALA A 58 -5.37 6.70 10.72
C ALA A 58 -4.65 7.17 12.00
N TYR A 59 -5.20 8.19 12.68
CA TYR A 59 -4.68 8.60 13.99
C TYR A 59 -4.74 7.47 15.03
N HIS A 60 -5.84 6.71 15.06
CA HIS A 60 -5.96 5.56 15.96
C HIS A 60 -4.98 4.43 15.59
N LEU A 61 -4.76 4.17 14.31
CA LEU A 61 -3.76 3.20 13.84
C LEU A 61 -2.35 3.58 14.33
N ALA A 62 -1.97 4.85 14.15
CA ALA A 62 -0.67 5.37 14.59
C ALA A 62 -0.50 5.24 16.11
N HIS A 63 -1.52 5.67 16.87
CA HIS A 63 -1.50 5.60 18.33
C HIS A 63 -1.38 4.15 18.85
N ARG A 64 -2.13 3.20 18.25
CA ARG A 64 -2.07 1.78 18.63
C ARG A 64 -0.70 1.15 18.35
N ASN A 65 0.04 1.70 17.40
CA ASN A 65 1.39 1.24 17.05
C ASN A 65 2.51 2.07 17.69
N GLY A 66 2.18 3.06 18.53
CA GLY A 66 3.18 3.87 19.25
C GLY A 66 4.01 4.79 18.34
N VAL A 67 3.50 5.14 17.16
CA VAL A 67 4.16 6.04 16.20
C VAL A 67 3.35 7.33 16.03
N LYS A 68 3.98 8.38 15.50
CA LYS A 68 3.26 9.58 15.05
C LYS A 68 2.49 9.28 13.78
N LEU A 69 1.42 10.03 13.53
CA LEU A 69 0.62 9.88 12.31
C LEU A 69 1.48 9.90 11.04
N VAL A 70 2.38 10.89 10.93
CA VAL A 70 3.28 11.06 9.76
C VAL A 70 4.31 9.93 9.59
N GLU A 71 4.49 9.09 10.60
CA GLU A 71 5.39 7.94 10.58
C GLU A 71 4.69 6.64 10.13
N LEU A 72 3.38 6.67 9.85
CA LEU A 72 2.63 5.49 9.36
C LEU A 72 3.19 4.88 8.07
N PRO A 73 3.54 5.66 7.02
CA PRO A 73 4.13 5.10 5.81
C PRO A 73 5.43 4.34 6.11
N GLU A 74 6.30 4.90 6.95
CA GLU A 74 7.55 4.28 7.40
C GLU A 74 7.29 3.04 8.27
N LEU A 75 6.23 3.03 9.09
CA LEU A 75 5.81 1.84 9.84
C LEU A 75 5.43 0.68 8.90
N ILE A 76 4.71 0.96 7.81
CA ILE A 76 4.35 -0.05 6.82
C ILE A 76 5.60 -0.53 6.07
N GLU A 77 6.45 0.39 5.62
CA GLU A 77 7.74 0.09 4.96
C GLU A 77 8.60 -0.83 5.84
N ASN A 78 8.78 -0.50 7.11
CA ASN A 78 9.60 -1.30 8.03
C ASN A 78 9.01 -2.70 8.32
N LYS A 79 7.68 -2.87 8.25
CA LYS A 79 7.01 -4.15 8.54
C LYS A 79 6.91 -5.07 7.32
N PHE A 80 6.72 -4.50 6.15
CA PHE A 80 6.31 -5.23 4.95
C PHE A 80 7.18 -4.96 3.73
N GLY A 81 8.09 -4.00 3.84
CA GLY A 81 8.94 -3.61 2.73
C GLY A 81 9.93 -4.70 2.36
N ASP A 82 10.18 -4.80 1.06
CA ASP A 82 11.18 -5.69 0.48
C ASP A 82 11.97 -4.91 -0.57
N SER A 83 13.24 -4.64 -0.26
CA SER A 83 14.17 -3.91 -1.12
C SER A 83 15.05 -4.82 -1.97
N THR A 84 14.80 -6.13 -1.98
CA THR A 84 15.59 -7.07 -2.80
C THR A 84 15.38 -6.86 -4.29
N GLY A 85 14.26 -6.25 -4.69
CA GLY A 85 13.88 -6.05 -6.09
C GLY A 85 13.54 -7.35 -6.83
N THR A 86 13.41 -8.47 -6.12
CA THR A 86 13.22 -9.81 -6.73
C THR A 86 11.80 -10.35 -6.59
N ALA A 87 10.84 -9.52 -6.19
CA ALA A 87 9.51 -9.99 -5.84
C ALA A 87 8.73 -10.45 -7.08
N LEU A 88 8.00 -11.55 -6.90
CA LEU A 88 7.02 -12.03 -7.87
C LEU A 88 5.74 -11.16 -7.80
N PRO A 89 4.97 -11.02 -8.89
CA PRO A 89 3.71 -10.29 -8.87
C PRO A 89 2.70 -10.86 -7.85
N SER A 90 2.70 -12.20 -7.69
CA SER A 90 1.87 -12.88 -6.69
C SER A 90 2.28 -12.53 -5.26
N HIS A 91 3.58 -12.34 -5.03
CA HIS A 91 4.11 -11.98 -3.71
C HIS A 91 3.73 -10.53 -3.35
N VAL A 92 3.83 -9.60 -4.30
CA VAL A 92 3.32 -8.23 -4.09
C VAL A 92 1.85 -8.25 -3.67
N LYS A 93 1.00 -9.02 -4.37
CA LYS A 93 -0.42 -9.16 -4.00
C LYS A 93 -0.62 -9.76 -2.59
N GLU A 94 0.20 -10.74 -2.21
CA GLU A 94 0.18 -11.31 -0.86
C GLU A 94 0.55 -10.28 0.21
N VAL A 95 1.60 -9.48 -0.03
CA VAL A 95 2.03 -8.40 0.87
C VAL A 95 0.91 -7.37 1.04
N PHE A 96 0.21 -7.00 -0.04
CA PHE A 96 -0.94 -6.10 0.06
C PHE A 96 -2.01 -6.67 1.02
N GLY A 97 -2.37 -7.94 0.88
CA GLY A 97 -3.29 -8.62 1.79
C GLY A 97 -2.83 -8.58 3.24
N ARG A 98 -1.55 -8.83 3.50
CA ARG A 98 -0.96 -8.78 4.86
C ARG A 98 -1.02 -7.37 5.46
N ILE A 99 -0.85 -6.31 4.65
CA ILE A 99 -1.02 -4.93 5.11
C ILE A 99 -2.47 -4.67 5.50
N LEU A 100 -3.44 -5.11 4.68
CA LEU A 100 -4.87 -4.96 4.99
C LEU A 100 -5.27 -5.72 6.26
N ASP A 101 -4.74 -6.94 6.44
CA ASP A 101 -4.95 -7.74 7.63
C ASP A 101 -4.36 -7.07 8.88
N PHE A 102 -3.20 -6.43 8.75
CA PHE A 102 -2.60 -5.65 9.83
C PHE A 102 -3.46 -4.44 10.23
N ILE A 103 -3.99 -3.70 9.26
CA ILE A 103 -4.89 -2.57 9.54
C ILE A 103 -6.17 -3.08 10.22
N SER A 104 -6.78 -4.13 9.68
CA SER A 104 -8.02 -4.72 10.21
C SER A 104 -7.85 -5.31 11.62
N SER A 105 -6.76 -6.07 11.84
CA SER A 105 -6.43 -6.66 13.16
C SER A 105 -6.06 -5.62 14.20
N SER A 106 -5.59 -4.44 13.76
CA SER A 106 -5.45 -3.27 14.61
C SER A 106 -6.79 -2.67 15.00
N GLY A 107 -7.94 -3.24 14.60
CA GLY A 107 -9.30 -2.79 14.89
C GLY A 107 -9.69 -1.51 14.15
N ILE A 108 -9.08 -1.28 12.99
CA ILE A 108 -9.26 -0.10 12.14
C ILE A 108 -9.99 -0.50 10.87
N ARG A 109 -10.96 0.32 10.46
CA ARG A 109 -11.71 0.09 9.21
C ARG A 109 -11.05 0.85 8.06
N TYR A 110 -11.08 0.24 6.88
CA TYR A 110 -10.66 0.86 5.63
C TYR A 110 -11.73 0.63 4.55
N THR A 111 -11.69 1.45 3.50
CA THR A 111 -12.51 1.26 2.29
C THR A 111 -11.61 0.88 1.12
N LEU A 112 -12.02 -0.11 0.34
CA LEU A 112 -11.35 -0.47 -0.91
C LEU A 112 -11.96 0.25 -2.10
N LYS A 113 -11.11 0.72 -3.01
CA LYS A 113 -11.48 1.32 -4.29
C LYS A 113 -10.61 0.73 -5.39
N ASP A 114 -11.24 0.26 -6.46
CA ASP A 114 -10.54 -0.16 -7.68
C ASP A 114 -10.63 0.95 -8.72
N ILE A 115 -9.51 1.27 -9.35
CA ILE A 115 -9.40 2.25 -10.44
C ILE A 115 -8.75 1.53 -11.62
N ARG A 116 -9.35 1.68 -12.79
CA ARG A 116 -8.86 1.16 -14.07
C ARG A 116 -8.42 2.32 -14.93
#